data_AF-A0A8S3KBB0-F1
#
_entry.id   AF-A0A8S3KBB0-F1
#
_cell.length_a   1.000
_cell.length_b   1.000
_cell.length_c   1.000
_cell.angle_alpha   90.00
_cell.angle_beta   90.00
_cell.angle_gamma   90.00
#
_symmetry.space_group_name_H-M   'P 1'
#
loop_
_entity.id
_entity.type
_entity.pdbx_description
1 polymer ?
#
loop_
_entity_poly.entity_id
_entity_poly.type
_entity_poly.pdbx_seq_one_letter_code
_entity_poly.pdbx_strand_id
1 'polypeptide(L)'
;TDDKVNVTGLILAGLADFKTELHQSDMFDPRLQVKVLKRVDISYGGENGFNQAIELAAETLGDVKFIQEKKLISRYFEEVSRDSGQYCFGIEETLKALEMGAVEILIVWE
;
A
#
# COMPACT_ATOMS: atom_id res chain seq x y z
N THR A 1 13.19 2.60 15.02
CA THR A 1 14.36 1.82 15.49
C THR A 1 13.98 0.36 15.72
N ASP A 2 13.20 -0.25 14.82
CA ASP A 2 12.60 -1.58 15.04
C ASP A 2 12.48 -2.39 13.72
N ASP A 3 13.50 -2.27 12.85
CA ASP A 3 13.63 -2.92 11.53
C ASP A 3 12.35 -3.02 10.67
N LYS A 4 11.44 -2.05 10.86
CA LYS A 4 10.16 -1.93 10.18
C LYS A 4 10.21 -0.75 9.23
N VAL A 5 9.71 -0.98 8.02
CA VAL A 5 9.59 0.03 6.99
C VAL A 5 8.62 1.12 7.46
N ASN A 6 9.08 2.36 7.50
CA ASN A 6 8.31 3.53 7.95
C ASN A 6 7.57 4.25 6.80
N VAL A 7 7.70 3.76 5.57
CA VAL A 7 7.04 4.32 4.38
C VAL A 7 5.95 3.38 3.86
N THR A 8 4.88 3.96 3.34
CA THR A 8 3.75 3.21 2.76
C THR A 8 4.15 2.49 1.48
N GLY A 9 5.06 3.08 0.70
CA GLY A 9 5.63 2.48 -0.49
C GLY A 9 6.92 3.19 -0.94
N LEU A 10 7.65 2.54 -1.85
CA LEU A 10 8.95 2.95 -2.37
C LEU A 10 8.91 3.05 -3.89
N ILE A 11 9.62 4.04 -4.45
CA ILE A 11 9.81 4.19 -5.88
C ILE A 11 11.30 4.07 -6.17
N LEU A 12 11.66 3.22 -7.13
CA LEU A 12 13.04 3.08 -7.60
C LEU A 12 13.19 3.87 -8.90
N ALA A 13 13.90 5.00 -8.84
CA ALA A 13 14.15 5.83 -10.01
C ALA A 13 15.62 5.74 -10.42
N GLY A 14 15.87 5.53 -11.71
CA GLY A 14 17.24 5.43 -12.22
C GLY A 14 17.34 5.26 -13.72
N LEU A 15 18.51 5.62 -14.24
CA LEU A 15 18.89 5.43 -15.63
C LEU A 15 19.13 3.94 -15.92
N ALA A 16 18.66 3.49 -17.08
CA ALA A 16 18.86 2.13 -17.58
C ALA A 16 18.44 1.03 -16.57
N ASP A 17 19.09 -0.14 -16.63
CA ASP A 17 18.68 -1.33 -15.88
C ASP A 17 19.13 -1.34 -14.41
N PHE A 18 19.86 -0.33 -13.94
CA PHE A 18 20.38 -0.30 -12.57
C PHE A 18 19.28 -0.47 -11.50
N LYS A 19 18.12 0.17 -11.70
CA LYS A 19 16.96 0.01 -10.80
C LYS A 19 16.35 -1.40 -10.82
N THR A 20 16.50 -2.12 -11.93
CA THR A 20 16.04 -3.51 -12.07
C THR A 20 17.03 -4.46 -11.41
N GLU A 21 18.33 -4.26 -11.64
CA GLU A 21 19.39 -5.02 -10.99
C GLU A 21 19.37 -4.83 -9.46
N LEU A 22 19.21 -3.60 -8.98
CA LEU A 22 19.08 -3.32 -7.55
C LEU A 22 17.87 -4.04 -6.94
N HIS A 23 16.74 -4.05 -7.64
CA HIS A 23 15.54 -4.71 -7.16
C HIS A 23 15.69 -6.24 -7.10
N GLN A 24 16.41 -6.83 -8.05
CA GLN A 24 16.65 -8.28 -8.14
C GLN A 24 17.87 -8.74 -7.33
N SER A 25 18.72 -7.82 -6.91
CA SER A 25 19.93 -8.13 -6.15
C SER A 25 19.58 -8.59 -4.73
N ASP A 26 20.31 -9.63 -4.27
CA ASP A 26 20.26 -10.09 -2.89
C ASP A 26 20.78 -9.05 -1.88
N MET A 27 21.39 -7.95 -2.35
CA MET A 27 21.81 -6.84 -1.50
C MET A 27 20.66 -5.92 -1.07
N PHE A 28 19.52 -5.97 -1.75
CA PHE A 28 18.38 -5.12 -1.43
C PHE A 28 17.47 -5.82 -0.43
N ASP A 29 17.18 -5.16 0.70
CA ASP A 29 16.44 -5.77 1.80
C ASP A 29 15.07 -6.29 1.33
N PRO A 30 14.76 -7.58 1.52
CA PRO A 30 13.47 -8.17 1.13
C PRO A 30 12.25 -7.45 1.72
N ARG A 31 12.38 -6.84 2.92
CA ARG A 31 11.31 -6.06 3.55
C ARG A 31 11.03 -4.76 2.81
N LEU A 32 12.03 -4.18 2.17
CA LEU A 32 11.89 -3.00 1.30
C LEU A 32 11.45 -3.39 -0.11
N GLN A 33 11.89 -4.55 -0.62
CA GLN A 33 11.46 -5.09 -1.92
C GLN A 33 9.95 -5.19 -2.04
N VAL A 34 9.27 -5.74 -1.03
CA VAL A 34 7.81 -5.88 -1.02
C VAL A 34 7.06 -4.54 -0.97
N LYS A 35 7.76 -3.45 -0.66
CA LYS A 35 7.21 -2.09 -0.61
C LYS A 35 7.49 -1.29 -1.87
N VAL A 36 8.26 -1.81 -2.83
CA VAL A 36 8.50 -1.13 -4.11
C VAL A 36 7.21 -1.13 -4.94
N LEU A 37 6.68 0.06 -5.19
CA LEU A 37 5.44 0.28 -5.93
C LEU A 37 5.70 0.32 -7.44
N LYS A 38 6.75 1.03 -7.86
CA LYS A 38 7.05 1.25 -9.28
C LYS A 38 8.54 1.54 -9.48
N ARG A 39 9.01 1.20 -10.67
CA ARG A 39 10.32 1.55 -11.20
C ARG A 39 10.13 2.65 -12.24
N VAL A 40 10.89 3.74 -12.12
CA VAL A 40 10.78 4.91 -12.99
C VAL A 40 12.09 5.15 -13.71
N ASP A 41 12.01 5.27 -15.03
CA ASP A 41 13.11 5.73 -15.87
C ASP A 41 13.20 7.25 -15.79
N ILE A 42 14.37 7.77 -15.40
CA ILE A 42 14.66 9.20 -15.36
C ILE A 42 15.88 9.49 -16.23
N SER A 43 15.90 10.65 -16.88
CA SER A 43 16.96 11.01 -17.83
C SER A 43 18.14 11.73 -17.16
N TYR A 44 17.94 12.24 -15.95
CA TYR A 44 18.92 13.02 -15.21
C TYR A 44 19.13 12.44 -13.82
N GLY A 45 20.34 12.56 -13.29
CA GLY A 45 20.63 12.28 -11.89
C GLY A 45 20.48 13.53 -11.00
N GLY A 46 20.64 13.36 -9.69
CA GLY A 46 20.57 14.46 -8.72
C GLY A 46 19.15 15.04 -8.55
N GLU A 47 19.07 16.30 -8.15
CA GLU A 47 17.79 16.96 -7.79
C GLU A 47 16.83 17.07 -8.98
N ASN A 48 17.34 17.32 -10.18
CA ASN A 48 16.50 17.40 -11.38
C ASN A 48 15.87 16.04 -11.73
N GLY A 49 16.63 14.96 -11.58
CA GLY A 49 16.13 13.59 -11.72
C GLY A 49 15.11 13.22 -10.65
N PHE A 50 15.34 13.70 -9.42
CA PHE A 50 14.42 13.48 -8.30
C PHE A 50 13.06 14.14 -8.53
N ASN A 51 13.04 15.39 -8.99
CA ASN A 51 11.79 16.09 -9.32
C ASN A 51 11.04 15.37 -10.46
N GLN A 52 11.76 14.92 -11.49
CA GLN A 52 11.17 14.14 -12.59
C GLN A 52 10.57 12.81 -12.09
N ALA A 53 11.27 12.12 -11.17
CA ALA A 53 10.76 10.89 -10.57
C ALA A 53 9.46 11.13 -9.79
N ILE A 54 9.35 12.26 -9.08
CA ILE A 54 8.14 12.64 -8.34
C ILE A 54 6.97 12.84 -9.31
N GLU A 55 7.17 13.61 -10.39
CA GLU A 55 6.11 13.86 -11.37
C GLU A 55 5.60 12.56 -12.02
N LEU A 56 6.50 11.67 -12.41
CA LEU A 56 6.15 10.38 -13.04
C LEU A 56 5.55 9.36 -12.05
N ALA A 57 5.84 9.50 -10.75
CA ALA A 57 5.31 8.65 -9.70
C ALA A 57 4.00 9.18 -9.10
N ALA A 58 3.65 10.45 -9.32
CA ALA A 58 2.51 11.11 -8.70
C ALA A 58 1.19 10.36 -8.92
N GLU A 59 0.93 9.91 -10.14
CA GLU A 59 -0.24 9.10 -10.49
C GLU A 59 -0.29 7.80 -9.66
N THR A 60 0.82 7.05 -9.67
CA THR A 60 0.92 5.79 -8.94
C THR A 60 0.80 5.98 -7.43
N LEU A 61 1.33 7.07 -6.88
CA LEU A 61 1.18 7.40 -5.45
C LEU A 61 -0.27 7.76 -5.10
N GLY A 62 -1.00 8.42 -5.99
CA GLY A 62 -2.43 8.69 -5.84
C GLY A 62 -3.26 7.40 -5.79
N ASP A 63 -2.95 6.45 -6.67
CA ASP A 63 -3.64 5.16 -6.74
C ASP A 63 -3.44 4.29 -5.49
N VAL A 64 -2.33 4.44 -4.75
CA VAL A 64 -2.04 3.62 -3.57
C VAL A 64 -3.14 3.74 -2.52
N LYS A 65 -3.69 4.94 -2.31
CA LYS A 65 -4.78 5.13 -1.35
C LYS A 65 -6.03 4.37 -1.80
N PHE A 66 -6.41 4.51 -3.07
CA PHE A 66 -7.57 3.81 -3.64
C PHE A 66 -7.39 2.29 -3.67
N ILE A 67 -6.18 1.79 -3.97
CA ILE A 67 -5.88 0.36 -3.96
C ILE A 67 -5.99 -0.20 -2.54
N GLN A 68 -5.55 0.55 -1.52
CA GLN A 68 -5.71 0.16 -0.11
C GLN A 68 -7.18 0.10 0.30
N GLU A 69 -7.96 1.13 -0.04
CA GLU A 69 -9.41 1.15 0.22
C GLU A 69 -10.13 0.00 -0.49
N LYS A 70 -9.84 -0.22 -1.77
CA LYS A 70 -10.39 -1.34 -2.54
C LYS A 70 -10.04 -2.68 -1.90
N LYS A 71 -8.78 -2.88 -1.49
CA LYS A 71 -8.35 -4.12 -0.84
C LYS A 71 -9.03 -4.34 0.51
N LEU A 72 -9.23 -3.27 1.28
CA LEU A 72 -9.95 -3.33 2.56
C LEU A 72 -11.41 -3.77 2.35
N ILE A 73 -12.09 -3.14 1.40
CA ILE A 73 -13.47 -3.46 1.05
C ILE A 73 -13.57 -4.88 0.45
N SER A 74 -12.63 -5.28 -0.40
CA SER A 74 -12.58 -6.66 -0.94
C SER A 74 -12.44 -7.69 0.18
N ARG A 75 -11.59 -7.46 1.18
CA ARG A 75 -11.48 -8.35 2.35
C ARG A 75 -12.81 -8.45 3.11
N TYR A 76 -13.50 -7.34 3.30
CA TYR A 76 -14.83 -7.34 3.92
C TYR A 76 -15.84 -8.17 3.10
N PHE A 77 -15.90 -7.97 1.79
CA PHE A 77 -16.79 -8.75 0.92
C PHE A 77 -16.42 -10.23 0.85
N GLU A 78 -15.14 -10.59 0.99
CA GLU A 78 -14.72 -11.98 1.10
C GLU A 78 -15.31 -12.65 2.34
N GLU A 79 -15.31 -11.98 3.49
CA GLU A 79 -15.94 -12.49 4.73
C GLU A 79 -17.45 -12.69 4.56
N VAL A 80 -18.13 -11.74 3.91
CA VAL A 80 -19.55 -11.86 3.56
C VAL A 80 -19.78 -13.05 2.63
N SER A 81 -18.94 -13.22 1.60
CA SER A 81 -19.10 -14.29 0.60
C SER A 81 -18.84 -15.70 1.14
N ARG A 82 -18.04 -15.81 2.19
CA ARG A 82 -17.69 -17.08 2.84
C ARG A 82 -18.68 -17.48 3.92
N ASP A 83 -19.66 -16.64 4.25
CA ASP A 83 -20.56 -16.82 5.40
C ASP A 83 -19.78 -17.15 6.70
N SER A 84 -18.61 -16.53 6.89
CA SER A 84 -17.74 -16.78 8.05
C SER A 84 -18.35 -16.28 9.37
N GLY A 85 -19.37 -15.42 9.28
CA GLY A 85 -19.99 -14.73 10.42
C GLY A 85 -19.11 -13.62 11.01
N GLN A 86 -17.94 -13.35 10.42
CA GLN A 86 -16.98 -12.34 10.89
C GLN A 86 -17.18 -10.98 10.22
N TYR A 87 -18.43 -10.55 10.08
CA TYR A 87 -18.78 -9.25 9.53
C TYR A 87 -20.06 -8.72 10.21
N CYS A 88 -20.23 -7.40 10.24
CA CYS A 88 -21.46 -6.74 10.66
C CYS A 88 -21.75 -5.59 9.70
N PHE A 89 -23.02 -5.21 9.56
CA PHE A 89 -23.42 -4.03 8.79
C PHE A 89 -24.63 -3.35 9.43
N GLY A 90 -24.79 -2.05 9.15
CA GLY A 90 -25.85 -1.25 9.77
C GLY A 90 -25.49 -0.74 11.16
N ILE A 91 -26.18 0.31 11.58
CA ILE A 91 -25.82 1.10 12.77
C ILE A 91 -25.97 0.28 14.06
N GLU A 92 -27.10 -0.39 14.24
CA GLU A 92 -27.40 -1.12 15.48
C GLU A 92 -26.46 -2.31 15.71
N GLU A 93 -26.23 -3.13 14.69
CA GLU A 93 -25.33 -4.30 14.80
C GLU A 93 -23.88 -3.88 14.99
N THR A 94 -23.43 -2.84 14.28
CA THR A 94 -22.06 -2.33 14.41
C THR A 94 -21.82 -1.73 15.79
N LEU A 95 -22.77 -0.97 16.34
CA LEU A 95 -22.67 -0.43 17.70
C LEU A 95 -22.63 -1.55 18.75
N LYS A 96 -23.49 -2.56 18.61
CA LYS A 96 -23.50 -3.71 19.51
C LYS A 96 -22.20 -4.51 19.45
N ALA A 97 -21.66 -4.76 18.26
CA ALA A 97 -20.37 -5.43 18.08
C ALA A 97 -19.21 -4.63 18.67
N LEU A 98 -19.27 -3.30 18.55
CA LEU A 98 -18.29 -2.37 19.12
C LEU A 98 -18.34 -2.38 20.66
N GLU A 99 -19.54 -2.34 21.26
CA GLU A 99 -19.73 -2.46 22.72
C GLU A 99 -19.24 -3.79 23.28
N MET A 100 -19.40 -4.88 22.51
CA MET A 100 -18.89 -6.21 22.85
C MET A 100 -17.37 -6.36 22.66
N GLY A 101 -16.70 -5.38 22.05
CA GLY A 101 -15.27 -5.43 21.74
C GLY A 101 -14.89 -6.47 20.68
N ALA A 102 -15.84 -6.88 19.83
CA ALA A 102 -15.66 -7.93 18.82
C ALA A 102 -15.15 -7.40 17.46
N VAL A 103 -15.01 -6.08 17.31
CA VAL A 103 -14.62 -5.43 16.06
C VAL A 103 -13.10 -5.31 15.97
N GLU A 104 -12.48 -5.98 15.00
CA GLU A 104 -11.05 -5.80 14.67
C GLU A 104 -10.82 -4.53 13.83
N ILE A 105 -11.66 -4.30 12.81
CA ILE A 105 -11.53 -3.19 11.87
C ILE A 105 -12.90 -2.55 11.67
N LEU A 106 -13.01 -1.26 11.98
CA LEU A 106 -14.21 -0.46 11.73
C LEU A 106 -14.05 0.31 10.41
N ILE A 107 -14.95 0.06 9.46
CA ILE A 107 -14.99 0.78 8.18
C ILE A 107 -16.14 1.80 8.26
N VAL A 108 -15.82 3.09 8.09
CA VAL A 108 -16.79 4.18 8.08
C VAL A 108 -16.64 4.95 6.78
N TRP A 109 -17.77 5.28 6.16
CA TRP A 109 -17.81 6.15 4.99
C TRP A 109 -17.95 7.61 5.44
N GLU A 110 -17.15 8.50 4.85
CA GLU A 110 -17.23 9.95 5.04
C GLU A 110 -18.30 10.57 4.13
#